data_AF-A0A246FKX1-F1
#
_entry.id   AF-A0A246FKX1-F1
#
_cell.length_a   1.000
_cell.length_b   1.000
_cell.length_c   1.000
_cell.angle_alpha   90.00
_cell.angle_beta   90.00
_cell.angle_gamma   90.00
#
_symmetry.space_group_name_H-M   'P 1'
#
loop_
_entity.id
_entity.type
_entity.pdbx_description
1 polymer ?
#
loop_
_entity_poly.entity_id
_entity_poly.type
_entity_poly.pdbx_seq_one_letter_code
_entity_poly.pdbx_strand_id
1 'polypeptide(L)'
;MKTPLLLLAASTLLVFAGCEKTTSAPQSQEVLLTKTWKRGMQDKNTSTNPANVIFYPVQSCEQDDTFRFRADGTVLIDRGAIKCSQGESQTVTQAYSINRITNELTLDGQKFKLLEETGQQVKYAAQLSPGTGYSYQIFLLQ
;
A
#
# COMPACT_ATOMS: atom_id res chain seq x y z
N MET A 1 -20.12 -62.74 41.37
CA MET A 1 -20.80 -62.27 40.14
C MET A 1 -21.57 -60.99 40.47
N LYS A 2 -21.19 -59.89 39.79
CA LYS A 2 -22.02 -58.72 39.38
C LYS A 2 -22.57 -57.81 40.50
N THR A 3 -21.77 -56.79 40.83
CA THR A 3 -22.15 -55.55 41.52
C THR A 3 -23.08 -54.66 40.67
N PRO A 4 -23.98 -53.87 41.27
CA PRO A 4 -24.96 -53.08 40.54
C PRO A 4 -24.44 -51.69 40.13
N LEU A 5 -24.84 -51.35 38.91
CA LEU A 5 -25.02 -50.06 38.23
C LEU A 5 -24.93 -48.78 39.08
N LEU A 6 -23.99 -47.90 38.73
CA LEU A 6 -23.94 -46.49 39.16
C LEU A 6 -23.76 -45.63 37.89
N LEU A 7 -24.85 -45.13 37.30
CA LEU A 7 -24.81 -44.09 36.28
C LEU A 7 -25.08 -42.75 36.96
N LEU A 8 -24.02 -41.98 37.19
CA LEU A 8 -24.12 -40.57 37.53
C LEU A 8 -23.82 -39.75 36.28
N ALA A 9 -24.84 -39.05 35.79
CA ALA A 9 -24.76 -38.12 34.68
C ALA A 9 -23.93 -36.89 35.08
N ALA A 10 -22.96 -36.54 34.25
CA ALA A 10 -22.28 -35.25 34.29
C ALA A 10 -22.15 -34.72 32.86
N SER A 11 -23.19 -34.02 32.41
CA SER A 11 -23.21 -33.27 31.16
C SER A 11 -22.20 -32.13 31.25
N THR A 12 -21.06 -32.27 30.57
CA THR A 12 -20.09 -31.20 30.42
C THR A 12 -20.56 -30.26 29.31
N LEU A 13 -21.03 -29.07 29.71
CA LEU A 13 -21.37 -27.97 28.81
C LEU A 13 -20.11 -27.51 28.07
N LEU A 14 -20.03 -27.86 26.78
CA LEU A 14 -19.09 -27.27 25.82
C LEU A 14 -19.52 -25.82 25.55
N VAL A 15 -18.88 -24.87 26.24
CA VAL A 15 -18.99 -23.45 25.89
C VAL A 15 -18.13 -23.22 24.66
N PHE A 16 -18.77 -23.16 23.50
CA PHE A 16 -18.13 -22.65 22.28
C PHE A 16 -17.83 -21.16 22.50
N ALA A 17 -16.56 -20.84 22.76
CA ALA A 17 -16.05 -19.50 22.56
C ALA A 17 -16.10 -19.21 21.05
N GLY A 18 -17.19 -18.60 20.61
CA GLY A 18 -17.27 -17.96 19.31
C GLY A 18 -16.32 -16.77 19.31
N CYS A 19 -15.08 -16.99 18.84
CA CYS A 19 -14.30 -15.89 18.30
C CYS A 19 -15.12 -15.29 17.17
N GLU A 20 -15.66 -14.09 17.39
CA GLU A 20 -16.05 -13.21 16.31
C GLU A 20 -14.82 -13.08 15.40
N LYS A 21 -14.85 -13.81 14.30
CA LYS A 21 -14.00 -13.53 13.17
C LYS A 21 -14.45 -12.15 12.73
N THR A 22 -13.73 -11.13 13.18
CA THR A 22 -13.78 -9.79 12.61
C THR A 22 -13.61 -10.02 11.12
N THR A 23 -14.73 -9.97 10.43
CA THR A 23 -14.77 -10.09 8.99
C THR A 23 -14.14 -8.79 8.54
N SER A 24 -12.82 -8.81 8.35
CA SER A 24 -12.16 -7.83 7.51
C SER A 24 -13.01 -7.76 6.26
N ALA A 25 -13.53 -6.56 5.97
CA ALA A 25 -14.34 -6.31 4.79
C ALA A 25 -13.73 -7.04 3.58
N PRO A 26 -14.55 -7.55 2.64
CA PRO A 26 -14.03 -8.24 1.48
C PRO A 26 -12.93 -7.36 0.88
N GLN A 27 -11.70 -7.87 0.76
CA GLN A 27 -10.63 -7.19 0.06
C GLN A 27 -11.16 -6.90 -1.36
N SER A 28 -11.70 -5.70 -1.57
CA SER A 28 -11.60 -5.07 -2.88
C SER A 28 -10.14 -5.25 -3.26
N GLN A 29 -9.84 -6.03 -4.30
CA GLN A 29 -8.48 -6.33 -4.75
C GLN A 29 -7.60 -5.10 -4.52
N GLU A 30 -6.68 -5.20 -3.57
CA GLU A 30 -5.86 -4.07 -3.18
C GLU A 30 -5.09 -3.64 -4.42
N VAL A 31 -5.46 -2.50 -5.01
CA VAL A 31 -5.02 -2.09 -6.36
C VAL A 31 -3.51 -2.19 -6.47
N LEU A 32 -2.79 -1.74 -5.44
CA LEU A 32 -1.34 -1.82 -5.31
C LEU A 32 -0.78 -3.24 -5.51
N LEU A 33 -1.49 -4.28 -5.07
CA LEU A 33 -1.07 -5.68 -5.16
C LEU A 33 -1.36 -6.33 -6.51
N THR A 34 -2.10 -5.68 -7.40
CA THR A 34 -2.56 -6.29 -8.66
C THR A 34 -1.44 -6.51 -9.67
N LYS A 35 -0.35 -5.73 -9.59
CA LYS A 35 0.77 -5.79 -10.52
C LYS A 35 2.03 -5.15 -9.93
N THR A 36 3.12 -5.28 -10.67
CA THR A 36 4.31 -4.46 -10.48
C THR A 36 4.10 -3.14 -11.22
N TRP A 37 4.34 -2.04 -10.53
CA TRP A 37 4.13 -0.69 -11.04
C TRP A 37 5.43 -0.06 -11.54
N LYS A 38 5.33 0.85 -12.51
CA LYS A 38 6.44 1.70 -12.96
C LYS A 38 6.16 3.17 -12.71
N ARG A 39 7.19 4.01 -12.78
CA ARG A 39 7.01 5.47 -12.79
C ARG A 39 6.10 5.91 -13.94
N GLY A 40 5.08 6.69 -13.63
CA GLY A 40 4.25 7.36 -14.64
C GLY A 40 4.86 8.71 -15.02
N MET A 41 4.95 9.00 -16.32
CA MET A 41 5.42 10.30 -16.83
C MET A 41 4.27 11.22 -17.28
N GLN A 42 3.07 10.68 -17.45
CA GLN A 42 1.88 11.42 -17.86
C GLN A 42 0.71 11.06 -16.95
N ASP A 43 0.05 12.07 -16.40
CA ASP A 43 -1.16 11.86 -15.61
C ASP A 43 -2.32 11.41 -16.49
N LYS A 44 -2.89 10.24 -16.20
CA LYS A 44 -4.05 9.68 -16.91
C LYS A 44 -5.39 10.27 -16.45
N ASN A 45 -5.40 11.05 -15.37
CA ASN A 45 -6.63 11.60 -14.81
C ASN A 45 -6.36 12.91 -14.06
N THR A 46 -6.29 14.03 -14.77
CA THR A 46 -5.99 15.32 -14.16
C THR A 46 -7.07 15.84 -13.20
N SER A 47 -8.28 15.28 -13.24
CA SER A 47 -9.40 15.74 -12.42
C SER A 47 -9.21 15.50 -10.91
N THR A 48 -8.32 14.58 -10.52
CA THR A 48 -8.01 14.27 -9.12
C THR A 48 -6.86 15.14 -8.55
N ASN A 49 -6.32 16.06 -9.34
CA ASN A 49 -5.22 16.92 -8.91
C ASN A 49 -5.72 18.04 -7.99
N PRO A 50 -5.05 18.30 -6.85
CA PRO A 50 -5.29 19.51 -6.10
C PRO A 50 -4.84 20.76 -6.89
N ALA A 51 -5.25 21.94 -6.42
CA ALA A 51 -4.76 23.20 -6.99
C ALA A 51 -3.25 23.37 -6.78
N ASN A 52 -2.61 24.12 -7.68
CA ASN A 52 -1.20 24.54 -7.60
C ASN A 52 -0.23 23.36 -7.40
N VAL A 53 -0.19 22.45 -8.37
CA VAL A 53 0.64 21.23 -8.32
C VAL A 53 1.83 21.31 -9.25
N ILE A 54 2.89 20.59 -8.89
CA ILE A 54 3.98 20.21 -9.79
C ILE A 54 4.08 18.67 -9.83
N PHE A 55 4.57 18.12 -10.94
CA PHE A 55 4.81 16.67 -11.05
C PHE A 55 6.27 16.35 -10.72
N TYR A 56 6.49 15.17 -10.14
CA TYR A 56 7.84 14.65 -9.93
C TYR A 56 8.53 14.44 -11.27
N PRO A 57 9.69 15.09 -11.52
CA PRO A 57 10.42 14.94 -12.77
C PRO A 57 11.21 13.62 -12.74
N VAL A 58 10.58 12.54 -13.21
CA VAL A 58 11.20 11.21 -13.31
C VAL A 58 12.47 11.30 -14.14
N GLN A 59 13.61 10.99 -13.53
CA GLN A 59 14.90 11.04 -14.21
C GLN A 59 15.06 9.86 -15.17
N SER A 60 15.95 9.97 -16.16
CA SER A 60 16.20 8.88 -17.12
C SER A 60 16.61 7.57 -16.45
N CYS A 61 17.35 7.67 -15.34
CA CYS A 61 17.78 6.53 -14.52
C CYS A 61 16.67 5.93 -13.65
N GLU A 62 15.49 6.53 -13.56
CA GLU A 62 14.36 5.99 -12.80
C GLU A 62 13.26 5.42 -13.70
N GLN A 63 13.43 5.49 -15.03
CA GLN A 63 12.37 5.11 -15.97
C GLN A 63 12.12 3.61 -16.03
N ASP A 64 13.11 2.81 -15.68
CA ASP A 64 13.00 1.35 -15.56
C ASP A 64 12.82 0.88 -14.11
N ASP A 65 12.72 1.80 -13.14
CA ASP A 65 12.38 1.46 -11.75
C ASP A 65 11.02 0.74 -11.68
N THR A 66 10.97 -0.27 -10.82
CA THR A 66 9.75 -1.02 -10.54
C THR A 66 9.39 -1.03 -9.06
N PHE A 67 8.09 -1.04 -8.79
CA PHE A 67 7.51 -0.99 -7.45
C PHE A 67 6.55 -2.17 -7.30
N ARG A 68 6.92 -3.15 -6.48
CA ARG A 68 6.09 -4.32 -6.19
C ARG A 68 5.64 -4.31 -4.74
N PHE A 69 4.39 -3.94 -4.52
CA PHE A 69 3.73 -3.99 -3.23
C PHE A 69 3.37 -5.43 -2.87
N ARG A 70 3.42 -5.75 -1.58
CA ARG A 70 3.14 -7.08 -1.03
C ARG A 70 2.17 -6.98 0.13
N ALA A 71 1.35 -8.02 0.31
CA ALA A 71 0.37 -8.10 1.39
C ALA A 71 0.98 -8.06 2.81
N ASP A 72 2.30 -8.22 2.95
CA ASP A 72 3.02 -8.09 4.21
C ASP A 72 3.30 -6.64 4.63
N GLY A 73 2.82 -5.66 3.86
CA GLY A 73 3.06 -4.24 4.13
C GLY A 73 4.44 -3.77 3.66
N THR A 74 5.08 -4.48 2.73
CA THR A 74 6.34 -4.05 2.11
C THR A 74 6.20 -3.72 0.62
N VAL A 75 7.00 -2.77 0.17
CA VAL A 75 7.21 -2.49 -1.25
C VAL A 75 8.65 -2.80 -1.61
N LEU A 76 8.85 -3.65 -2.62
CA LEU A 76 10.15 -3.84 -3.24
C LEU A 76 10.30 -2.82 -4.36
N ILE A 77 11.32 -1.98 -4.24
CA ILE A 77 11.78 -1.07 -5.28
C ILE A 77 12.98 -1.72 -5.94
N ASP A 78 12.93 -1.93 -7.25
CA ASP A 78 14.06 -2.38 -8.06
C ASP A 78 14.44 -1.25 -9.02
N ARG A 79 15.72 -0.84 -9.00
CA ARG A 79 16.26 0.27 -9.79
C ARG A 79 16.58 -0.10 -11.25
N GLY A 80 16.14 -1.26 -11.70
CA GLY A 80 16.32 -1.67 -13.09
C GLY A 80 17.78 -1.79 -13.52
N ALA A 81 18.07 -1.64 -14.79
CA ALA A 81 19.44 -1.72 -15.30
C ALA A 81 20.27 -0.46 -15.01
N ILE A 82 19.61 0.69 -14.81
CA ILE A 82 20.26 2.00 -14.72
C ILE A 82 20.04 2.58 -13.33
N LYS A 83 21.10 2.71 -12.53
CA LYS A 83 21.04 3.44 -11.25
C LYS A 83 21.29 4.93 -11.46
N CYS A 84 20.70 5.77 -10.63
CA CYS A 84 20.93 7.21 -10.65
C CYS A 84 22.27 7.58 -10.01
N SER A 85 22.78 6.74 -9.10
CA SER A 85 24.14 6.86 -8.60
C SER A 85 24.81 5.50 -8.39
N GLN A 86 26.14 5.49 -8.44
CA GLN A 86 26.93 4.26 -8.25
C GLN A 86 26.75 3.65 -6.85
N GLY A 87 26.41 4.47 -5.85
CA GLY A 87 26.21 4.04 -4.47
C GLY A 87 24.82 3.46 -4.18
N GLU A 88 23.88 3.53 -5.12
CA GLU A 88 22.53 3.01 -4.91
C GLU A 88 22.52 1.48 -4.88
N SER A 89 21.81 0.93 -3.91
CA SER A 89 21.43 -0.48 -3.91
C SER A 89 20.56 -0.79 -5.13
N GLN A 90 20.78 -1.96 -5.74
CA GLN A 90 19.96 -2.42 -6.86
C GLN A 90 18.49 -2.55 -6.49
N THR A 91 18.25 -3.11 -5.31
CA THR A 91 16.91 -3.26 -4.75
C THR A 91 16.87 -2.71 -3.34
N VAL A 92 15.72 -2.15 -2.98
CA VAL A 92 15.42 -1.68 -1.62
C VAL A 92 14.03 -2.16 -1.26
N THR A 93 13.88 -2.72 -0.06
CA THR A 93 12.55 -3.04 0.48
C THR A 93 12.21 -2.04 1.57
N GLN A 94 11.05 -1.40 1.45
CA GLN A 94 10.55 -0.41 2.39
C GLN A 94 9.20 -0.83 2.94
N ALA A 95 8.88 -0.35 4.15
CA ALA A 95 7.54 -0.49 4.70
C ALA A 95 6.56 0.44 3.96
N TYR A 96 5.32 -0.01 3.74
CA TYR A 96 4.23 0.84 3.30
C TYR A 96 2.95 0.58 4.09
N SER A 97 2.08 1.58 4.15
CA SER A 97 0.71 1.42 4.64
C SER A 97 -0.22 2.38 3.92
N ILE A 98 -1.51 2.02 3.87
CA ILE A 98 -2.52 2.84 3.22
C ILE A 98 -3.75 2.99 4.11
N ASN A 99 -4.18 4.23 4.31
CA ASN A 99 -5.41 4.58 5.00
C ASN A 99 -6.38 5.23 4.00
N ARG A 100 -7.36 4.45 3.54
CA ARG A 100 -8.36 4.90 2.56
C ARG A 100 -9.48 5.75 3.16
N ILE A 101 -9.59 5.78 4.49
CA ILE A 101 -10.53 6.66 5.18
C ILE A 101 -9.97 8.10 5.18
N THR A 102 -8.67 8.23 5.43
CA THR A 102 -8.00 9.55 5.46
C THR A 102 -7.30 9.91 4.16
N ASN A 103 -7.32 9.03 3.15
CA ASN A 103 -6.57 9.16 1.91
C ASN A 103 -5.08 9.43 2.15
N GLU A 104 -4.43 8.58 2.95
CA GLU A 104 -3.01 8.66 3.28
C GLU A 104 -2.28 7.40 2.80
N LEU A 105 -1.17 7.59 2.09
CA LEU A 105 -0.18 6.56 1.78
C LEU A 105 1.08 6.86 2.60
N THR A 106 1.58 5.87 3.33
CA THR A 106 2.89 5.96 3.99
C THR A 106 3.89 5.09 3.25
N LEU A 107 5.06 5.63 2.90
CA LEU A 107 6.19 4.90 2.34
C LEU A 107 7.42 5.21 3.18
N ASP A 108 8.05 4.20 3.77
CA ASP A 108 9.24 4.34 4.61
C ASP A 108 9.09 5.40 5.73
N GLY A 109 7.90 5.42 6.35
CA GLY A 109 7.54 6.39 7.39
C GLY A 109 7.16 7.79 6.87
N GLN A 110 7.35 8.09 5.59
CA GLN A 110 6.92 9.35 4.98
C GLN A 110 5.46 9.29 4.56
N LYS A 111 4.69 10.32 4.94
CA LYS A 111 3.26 10.44 4.63
C LYS A 111 3.04 11.21 3.33
N PHE A 112 2.17 10.66 2.50
CA PHE A 112 1.71 11.23 1.26
C PHE A 112 0.19 11.27 1.24
N LYS A 113 -0.38 12.28 0.59
CA LYS A 113 -1.80 12.30 0.28
C LYS A 113 -2.06 11.34 -0.88
N LEU A 114 -2.94 10.37 -0.67
CA LEU A 114 -3.44 9.51 -1.72
C LEU A 114 -4.50 10.26 -2.53
N LEU A 115 -4.32 10.35 -3.85
CA LEU A 115 -5.22 11.09 -4.74
C LEU A 115 -6.05 10.15 -5.61
N GLU A 116 -5.49 9.01 -6.01
CA GLU A 116 -6.16 8.02 -6.85
C GLU A 116 -5.54 6.62 -6.68
N GLU A 117 -6.39 5.60 -6.66
CA GLU A 117 -6.01 4.19 -6.82
C GLU A 117 -6.91 3.54 -7.88
N THR A 118 -6.39 3.31 -9.08
CA THR A 118 -7.07 2.53 -10.13
C THR A 118 -6.12 1.49 -10.71
N GLY A 119 -6.62 0.47 -11.40
CA GLY A 119 -5.75 -0.51 -12.09
C GLY A 119 -4.81 0.09 -13.13
N GLN A 120 -5.02 1.36 -13.54
CA GLN A 120 -4.20 2.05 -14.54
C GLN A 120 -3.19 3.02 -13.94
N GLN A 121 -3.44 3.52 -12.73
CA GLN A 121 -2.64 4.55 -12.09
C GLN A 121 -2.85 4.56 -10.57
N VAL A 122 -1.77 4.73 -9.84
CA VAL A 122 -1.77 5.17 -8.44
C VAL A 122 -1.17 6.57 -8.42
N LYS A 123 -1.90 7.52 -7.85
CA LYS A 123 -1.48 8.91 -7.73
C LYS A 123 -1.41 9.30 -6.27
N TYR A 124 -0.29 9.87 -5.87
CA TYR A 124 -0.08 10.35 -4.51
C TYR A 124 0.75 11.62 -4.52
N ALA A 125 0.70 12.41 -3.45
CA ALA A 125 1.34 13.71 -3.41
C ALA A 125 2.03 14.00 -2.08
N ALA A 126 3.22 14.59 -2.16
CA ALA A 126 3.90 15.21 -1.02
C ALA A 126 3.43 16.67 -0.90
N GLN A 127 3.22 17.13 0.33
CA GLN A 127 2.97 18.54 0.60
C GLN A 127 4.29 19.31 0.51
N LEU A 128 4.29 20.42 -0.24
CA LEU A 128 5.45 21.29 -0.36
C LEU A 128 5.39 22.44 0.65
N SER A 129 6.56 22.92 1.05
CA SER A 129 6.67 24.08 1.92
C SER A 129 6.12 25.34 1.23
N PRO A 130 5.51 26.26 2.00
CA PRO A 130 5.17 27.59 1.49
C PRO A 130 6.41 28.27 0.91
N GLY A 131 6.28 28.88 -0.28
CA GLY A 131 7.38 29.59 -0.95
C GLY A 131 7.88 28.96 -2.25
N THR A 132 7.51 27.71 -2.55
CA THR A 132 7.84 27.06 -3.83
C THR A 132 6.95 27.51 -5.00
N GLY A 133 5.86 28.23 -4.72
CA GLY A 133 4.81 28.53 -5.69
C GLY A 133 3.82 27.38 -5.92
N TYR A 134 4.11 26.19 -5.38
CA TYR A 134 3.27 25.00 -5.47
C TYR A 134 2.87 24.52 -4.06
N SER A 135 1.69 23.92 -3.96
CA SER A 135 1.21 23.30 -2.72
C SER A 135 1.59 21.84 -2.61
N TYR A 136 1.71 21.14 -3.75
CA TYR A 136 1.95 19.70 -3.78
C TYR A 136 2.87 19.30 -4.92
N GLN A 137 3.70 18.29 -4.67
CA GLN A 137 4.39 17.52 -5.69
C GLN A 137 3.69 16.18 -5.89
N ILE A 138 3.25 15.88 -7.11
CA ILE A 138 2.54 14.66 -7.48
C ILE A 138 3.52 13.60 -7.99
N PHE A 139 3.31 12.38 -7.55
CA PHE A 139 3.98 11.17 -7.99
C PHE A 139 2.97 10.23 -8.64
N LEU A 140 3.41 9.53 -9.69
CA LEU A 140 2.58 8.63 -10.47
C LEU A 140 3.24 7.25 -10.54
N LEU A 141 2.43 6.22 -10.33
CA LEU A 141 2.77 4.83 -10.61
C LEU A 141 1.74 4.27 -11.59
N GLN A 142 2.17 3.54 -12.62
CA GLN A 142 1.32 3.03 -13.71
C GLN A 142 1.64 1.60 -14.13
#